data_AF-A0A6J2RYA7-F1
#
_entry.id   AF-A0A6J2RYA7-F1
#
_cell.length_a   1.000
_cell.length_b   1.000
_cell.length_c   1.000
_cell.angle_alpha   90.00
_cell.angle_beta   90.00
_cell.angle_gamma   90.00
#
_symmetry.space_group_name_H-M   'P 1'
#
loop_
_entity.id
_entity.type
_entity.pdbx_description
1 polymer ?
#
loop_
_entity_poly.entity_id
_entity_poly.type
_entity_poly.pdbx_seq_one_letter_code
_entity_poly.pdbx_strand_id
1 'polypeptide(L)'
;MYTTTDSNGDLKNASAGQLSQSAHFALQLPYTVLGLGRSANFLDHLFVGIPRQPGETDLRKKEWTAIIPNSQLIVIPFPHNQPRSWSAKLYLTPSNSVLLTAIALIGVCVFILVIIGILHWQEKKADDREKRQEAHRFHFDAM
;
A
#
# COMPACT_ATOMS: atom_id res chain seq x y z
N MET A 1 -6.54 13.63 -15.61
CA MET A 1 -7.92 13.64 -15.08
C MET A 1 -8.07 12.44 -14.17
N TYR A 2 -8.78 12.57 -13.05
CA TYR A 2 -9.17 11.43 -12.25
C TYR A 2 -10.67 11.35 -12.05
N THR A 3 -11.11 10.17 -11.64
CA THR A 3 -12.47 9.88 -11.22
C THR A 3 -12.39 9.08 -9.92
N THR A 4 -13.23 9.43 -8.94
CA THR A 4 -13.31 8.78 -7.63
C THR A 4 -14.73 8.84 -7.11
N THR A 5 -15.11 7.86 -6.29
CA THR A 5 -16.39 7.88 -5.58
C THR A 5 -16.26 8.51 -4.19
N ASP A 6 -17.20 9.38 -3.80
CA ASP A 6 -17.27 9.95 -2.44
C ASP A 6 -17.92 8.98 -1.44
N SER A 7 -17.86 9.30 -0.14
CA SER A 7 -18.53 8.53 0.93
C SER A 7 -20.04 8.39 0.75
N ASN A 8 -20.67 9.31 0.01
CA ASN A 8 -22.10 9.29 -0.30
C ASN A 8 -22.43 8.47 -1.56
N GLY A 9 -21.42 7.91 -2.24
CA GLY A 9 -21.59 7.18 -3.50
C GLY A 9 -21.57 8.08 -4.75
N ASP A 10 -21.39 9.39 -4.59
CA ASP A 10 -21.35 10.32 -5.71
C ASP A 10 -20.01 10.28 -6.46
N LEU A 11 -20.09 10.28 -7.79
CA LEU A 11 -18.91 10.36 -8.66
C LEU A 11 -18.32 11.77 -8.64
N LYS A 12 -17.04 11.86 -8.32
CA LYS A 12 -16.23 13.08 -8.38
C LYS A 12 -15.16 12.94 -9.44
N ASN A 13 -15.01 13.98 -10.25
CA ASN A 13 -13.96 14.09 -11.26
C ASN A 13 -13.16 15.37 -11.07
N ALA A 14 -11.86 15.31 -11.37
CA ALA A 14 -11.06 16.52 -11.50
C ALA A 14 -9.97 16.34 -12.54
N SER A 15 -9.45 17.46 -13.03
CA SER A 15 -8.37 17.45 -14.02
C SER A 15 -7.36 18.55 -13.70
N ALA A 16 -6.10 18.26 -14.00
CA ALA A 16 -5.02 19.22 -14.00
C ALA A 16 -4.12 18.91 -15.20
N GLY A 17 -3.43 19.94 -15.70
CA GLY A 17 -2.48 19.84 -16.79
C GLY A 17 -1.15 20.44 -16.41
N GLN A 18 -0.07 19.90 -16.96
CA GLN A 18 1.23 20.56 -16.96
C GLN A 18 1.30 21.41 -18.20
N LEU A 19 1.58 22.70 -18.03
CA LEU A 19 1.65 23.65 -19.12
C LEU A 19 3.12 23.91 -19.47
N SER A 20 3.38 24.11 -20.76
CA SER A 20 4.65 24.66 -21.22
C SER A 20 4.65 26.17 -20.95
N GLN A 21 5.75 26.67 -20.42
CA GLN A 21 5.94 28.10 -20.20
C GLN A 21 6.00 28.86 -21.54
N SER A 22 5.25 29.97 -21.65
CA SER A 22 5.15 30.77 -22.87
C SER A 22 5.70 32.21 -22.76
N ALA A 23 6.24 32.62 -21.60
CA ALA A 23 6.72 33.99 -21.33
C ALA A 23 7.99 34.00 -20.45
N HIS A 24 8.63 35.16 -20.29
CA HIS A 24 9.87 35.34 -19.49
C HIS A 24 9.63 35.36 -17.97
N PHE A 25 9.07 34.28 -17.41
CA PHE A 25 8.91 34.06 -15.97
C PHE A 25 9.83 32.94 -15.46
N ALA A 26 9.75 32.61 -14.17
CA ALA A 26 10.45 31.45 -13.61
C ALA A 26 9.94 30.14 -14.24
N LEU A 27 10.81 29.12 -14.33
CA LEU A 27 10.43 27.80 -14.84
C LEU A 27 9.29 27.20 -14.01
N GLN A 28 8.31 26.63 -14.70
CA GLN A 28 7.25 25.86 -14.07
C GLN A 28 7.80 24.54 -13.51
N LEU A 29 7.27 24.11 -12.36
CA LEU A 29 7.66 22.85 -11.73
C LEU A 29 7.33 21.66 -12.65
N PRO A 30 8.16 20.60 -12.66
CA PRO A 30 7.94 19.41 -13.47
C PRO A 30 6.85 18.47 -12.89
N TYR A 31 6.00 18.97 -11.99
CA TYR A 31 4.91 18.23 -11.36
C TYR A 31 3.71 19.15 -11.15
N THR A 32 2.53 18.55 -10.98
CA THR A 32 1.32 19.24 -10.57
C THR A 32 0.79 18.58 -9.31
N VAL A 33 0.30 19.39 -8.37
CA VAL A 33 -0.39 18.89 -7.18
C VAL A 33 -1.88 18.84 -7.48
N LEU A 34 -2.49 17.70 -7.20
CA LEU A 34 -3.90 17.46 -7.48
C LEU A 34 -4.61 17.11 -6.17
N GLY A 35 -5.48 18.00 -5.70
CA GLY A 35 -6.23 17.81 -4.46
C GLY A 35 -7.36 16.80 -4.65
N LEU A 36 -7.48 15.83 -3.75
CA LEU A 36 -8.45 14.73 -3.83
C LEU A 36 -9.72 14.94 -2.98
N GLY A 37 -9.81 16.05 -2.24
CA GLY A 37 -10.84 16.28 -1.23
C GLY A 37 -10.53 15.59 0.10
N ARG A 38 -11.45 15.68 1.07
CA ARG A 38 -11.24 15.21 2.45
C ARG A 38 -11.49 13.71 2.67
N SER A 39 -12.29 13.08 1.80
CA SER A 39 -12.83 11.74 1.99
C SER A 39 -12.27 10.69 1.01
N ALA A 40 -11.41 11.08 0.07
CA ALA A 40 -10.88 10.16 -0.93
C ALA A 40 -9.81 9.24 -0.31
N ASN A 41 -10.15 7.97 -0.12
CA ASN A 41 -9.22 6.95 0.40
C ASN A 41 -8.40 6.27 -0.69
N PHE A 42 -8.88 6.29 -1.93
CA PHE A 42 -8.20 5.79 -3.11
C PHE A 42 -8.76 6.47 -4.35
N LEU A 43 -7.97 6.53 -5.41
CA LEU A 43 -8.40 6.97 -6.73
C LEU A 43 -8.85 5.75 -7.54
N ASP A 44 -10.09 5.75 -8.00
CA ASP A 44 -10.62 4.67 -8.85
C ASP A 44 -9.88 4.65 -10.19
N HIS A 45 -9.91 5.78 -10.89
CA HIS A 45 -9.39 5.91 -12.24
C HIS A 45 -8.54 7.18 -12.38
N LEU A 46 -7.31 7.03 -12.85
CA LEU A 46 -6.41 8.11 -13.24
C LEU A 46 -6.12 8.01 -14.73
N PHE A 47 -6.54 9.02 -15.47
CA PHE A 47 -6.23 9.18 -16.88
C PHE A 47 -5.10 10.20 -17.06
N VAL A 48 -3.97 9.75 -17.61
CA VAL A 48 -2.90 10.64 -18.07
C VAL A 48 -2.79 10.55 -19.58
N GLY A 49 -2.58 11.70 -20.21
CA GLY A 49 -2.45 11.79 -21.66
C GLY A 49 -1.58 12.95 -22.06
N ILE A 50 -1.07 12.88 -23.29
CA ILE A 50 -0.28 13.93 -23.92
C ILE A 50 -1.15 14.58 -25.01
N PRO A 51 -1.08 15.92 -25.16
CA PRO A 51 -1.77 16.59 -26.26
C PRO A 51 -1.33 16.05 -27.62
N ARG A 52 -2.28 16.00 -28.56
CA ARG A 52 -2.07 15.47 -29.90
C ARG A 52 -1.61 16.57 -30.84
N GLN A 53 -0.93 16.19 -31.91
CA GLN A 53 -0.67 17.12 -33.00
C GLN A 53 -1.95 17.32 -33.84
N PRO A 54 -2.15 18.50 -34.44
CA PRO A 54 -3.25 18.73 -35.36
C PRO A 54 -3.19 17.71 -36.52
N GLY A 55 -4.28 16.97 -36.74
CA GLY A 55 -4.39 15.94 -37.79
C GLY A 55 -4.19 14.49 -37.30
N GLU A 56 -3.78 14.27 -36.05
CA GLU A 56 -3.62 12.93 -35.50
C GLU A 56 -4.89 12.44 -34.80
N THR A 57 -5.44 11.31 -35.25
CA THR A 57 -6.67 10.71 -34.68
C THR A 57 -6.42 9.85 -33.45
N ASP A 58 -5.18 9.40 -33.26
CA ASP A 58 -4.85 8.44 -32.21
C ASP A 58 -4.80 9.08 -30.82
N LEU A 59 -5.53 8.47 -29.88
CA LEU A 59 -5.64 8.95 -28.53
C LEU A 59 -4.47 8.47 -27.68
N ARG A 60 -3.53 9.38 -27.40
CA ARG A 60 -2.39 9.13 -26.50
C ARG A 60 -2.78 9.27 -25.03
N LYS A 61 -3.54 8.30 -24.52
CA LYS A 61 -3.92 8.22 -23.10
C LYS A 61 -3.64 6.85 -22.51
N LYS A 62 -3.31 6.82 -21.23
CA LYS A 62 -3.30 5.60 -20.42
C LYS A 62 -4.06 5.83 -19.13
N GLU A 63 -4.73 4.77 -18.72
CA GLU A 63 -5.46 4.68 -17.47
C GLU A 63 -4.63 3.88 -16.46
N TRP A 64 -4.63 4.37 -15.22
CA TRP A 64 -4.16 3.65 -14.05
C TRP A 64 -5.26 3.63 -13.01
N THR A 65 -5.36 2.54 -12.26
CA THR A 65 -6.40 2.34 -11.26
C THR A 65 -5.78 2.22 -9.86
N ALA A 66 -6.61 2.37 -8.84
CA ALA A 66 -6.26 2.12 -7.44
C ALA A 66 -5.02 2.91 -6.96
N ILE A 67 -4.99 4.21 -7.23
CA ILE A 67 -3.89 5.08 -6.79
C ILE A 67 -4.13 5.49 -5.33
N ILE A 68 -3.13 5.27 -4.48
CA ILE A 68 -3.21 5.59 -3.05
C ILE A 68 -2.96 7.09 -2.84
N PRO A 69 -3.76 7.80 -2.03
CA PRO A 69 -3.54 9.21 -1.67
C PRO A 69 -2.22 9.42 -0.93
N ASN A 70 -1.78 10.68 -0.79
CA ASN A 70 -0.53 11.05 -0.09
C ASN A 70 0.73 10.36 -0.66
N SER A 71 0.66 9.89 -1.89
CA SER A 71 1.76 9.31 -2.65
C SER A 71 2.22 10.29 -3.73
N GLN A 72 3.49 10.16 -4.13
CA GLN A 72 4.02 10.85 -5.29
C GLN A 72 3.98 9.91 -6.49
N LEU A 73 3.15 10.23 -7.47
CA LEU A 73 3.04 9.47 -8.70
C LEU A 73 3.87 10.14 -9.81
N ILE A 74 4.82 9.39 -10.37
CA ILE A 74 5.61 9.83 -11.52
C ILE A 74 5.19 9.00 -12.73
N VAL A 75 4.59 9.65 -13.72
CA VAL A 75 4.24 9.03 -15.00
C VAL A 75 5.33 9.33 -16.02
N ILE A 76 5.82 8.28 -16.68
CA ILE A 76 6.84 8.36 -17.73
C ILE A 76 6.16 7.98 -19.04
N PRO A 77 5.67 8.97 -19.82
CA PRO A 77 4.90 8.71 -21.03
C PRO A 77 5.80 8.46 -22.25
N PHE A 78 6.71 7.50 -22.12
CA PHE A 78 7.65 7.11 -23.16
C PHE A 78 7.52 5.61 -23.49
N PRO A 79 7.62 5.21 -24.77
CA PRO A 79 7.57 6.04 -25.97
C PRO A 79 6.21 6.72 -26.19
N HIS A 80 6.23 7.97 -26.67
CA HIS A 80 5.03 8.84 -26.76
C HIS A 80 3.89 8.27 -27.61
N ASN A 81 4.22 7.49 -28.65
CA ASN A 81 3.25 6.94 -29.61
C ASN A 81 2.64 5.60 -29.14
N GLN A 82 3.13 5.03 -28.03
CA GLN A 82 2.62 3.77 -27.50
C GLN A 82 2.20 3.95 -26.04
N PRO A 83 0.97 4.45 -25.79
CA PRO A 83 0.49 4.67 -24.42
C PRO A 83 0.56 3.43 -23.54
N ARG A 84 0.38 2.24 -24.12
CA ARG A 84 0.44 0.96 -23.40
C ARG A 84 1.79 0.73 -22.70
N SER A 85 2.90 1.14 -23.32
CA SER A 85 4.25 1.00 -22.77
C SER A 85 4.61 2.04 -21.71
N TRP A 86 3.78 3.07 -21.48
CA TRP A 86 4.06 4.07 -20.47
C TRP A 86 4.12 3.44 -19.08
N SER A 87 5.09 3.87 -18.28
CA SER A 87 5.25 3.37 -16.91
C SER A 87 4.82 4.44 -15.91
N ALA A 88 4.33 4.01 -14.76
CA ALA A 88 4.07 4.88 -13.63
C ALA A 88 4.77 4.31 -12.40
N LYS A 89 5.47 5.18 -11.65
CA LYS A 89 6.12 4.83 -10.40
C LYS A 89 5.40 5.55 -9.26
N LEU A 90 4.99 4.78 -8.25
CA LEU A 90 4.33 5.30 -7.06
C LEU A 90 5.34 5.31 -5.91
N TYR A 91 5.63 6.48 -5.37
CA TYR A 91 6.44 6.64 -4.18
C TYR A 91 5.53 6.96 -3.01
N LEU A 92 5.58 6.11 -2.00
CA LEU A 92 4.89 6.35 -0.75
C LEU A 92 5.81 7.19 0.14
N THR A 93 5.31 8.31 0.63
CA THR A 93 6.03 9.08 1.64
C THR A 93 6.10 8.22 2.90
N PRO A 94 7.29 7.81 3.39
CA PRO A 94 7.38 7.02 4.60
C PRO A 94 6.88 7.87 5.76
N SER A 95 5.70 7.56 6.27
CA SER A 95 5.20 8.18 7.50
C SER A 95 5.90 7.54 8.68
N ASN A 96 6.35 8.34 9.65
CA ASN A 96 6.93 7.86 10.91
C ASN A 96 6.01 6.85 11.64
N SER A 97 4.71 6.87 11.35
CA SER A 97 3.73 5.91 11.84
C SER A 97 4.00 4.47 11.39
N VAL A 98 4.59 4.24 10.21
CA VAL A 98 4.87 2.88 9.69
C VAL A 98 5.86 2.15 10.59
N LEU A 99 6.87 2.85 11.11
CA LEU A 99 7.84 2.25 12.02
C LEU A 99 7.19 1.91 13.36
N LEU A 100 6.34 2.79 13.88
CA LEU A 100 5.62 2.56 15.14
C LEU A 100 4.65 1.37 15.04
N THR A 101 3.92 1.23 13.94
CA THR A 101 3.03 0.08 13.74
C THR A 101 3.80 -1.22 13.58
N ALA A 102 4.96 -1.20 12.92
CA ALA A 102 5.84 -2.36 12.82
C ALA A 102 6.37 -2.80 14.21
N ILE A 103 6.82 -1.85 15.03
CA ILE A 103 7.27 -2.14 16.40
C ILE A 103 6.12 -2.69 17.25
N ALA A 104 4.92 -2.09 17.16
CA ALA A 104 3.75 -2.56 17.87
C ALA A 104 3.37 -4.01 17.47
N LEU A 105 3.39 -4.30 16.17
CA LEU A 105 3.13 -5.65 15.66
C LEU A 105 4.15 -6.67 16.18
N ILE A 106 5.44 -6.33 16.15
CA ILE A 106 6.51 -7.17 16.70
C ILE A 106 6.28 -7.41 18.20
N GLY A 107 5.95 -6.36 18.95
CA GLY A 107 5.65 -6.46 20.38
C GLY A 107 4.50 -7.42 20.67
N VAL A 108 3.41 -7.34 19.91
CA VAL A 108 2.27 -8.26 20.03
C VAL A 108 2.67 -9.69 19.68
N CYS A 109 3.43 -9.90 18.60
CA CYS A 109 3.91 -11.22 18.21
C CYS A 109 4.79 -11.85 19.31
N VAL A 110 5.74 -11.08 19.87
CA VAL A 110 6.61 -11.55 20.96
C VAL A 110 5.79 -11.87 22.21
N PHE A 111 4.82 -11.02 22.56
CA PHE A 111 3.95 -11.26 23.70
C PHE A 111 3.16 -12.58 23.58
N ILE A 112 2.60 -12.84 22.39
CA ILE A 112 1.91 -14.10 22.11
C ILE A 112 2.88 -15.29 22.21
N LEU A 113 4.09 -15.19 21.66
CA LEU A 113 5.11 -16.25 21.75
C LEU A 113 5.51 -16.55 23.20
N VAL A 114 5.60 -15.55 24.06
CA VAL A 114 5.89 -15.75 25.49
C VAL A 114 4.75 -16.52 26.17
N ILE A 115 3.50 -16.18 25.91
CA ILE A 115 2.33 -16.90 26.46
C ILE A 115 2.37 -18.37 26.02
N ILE A 116 2.58 -18.60 24.71
CA ILE A 116 2.70 -19.95 24.15
C ILE A 116 3.84 -20.71 24.83
N GLY A 117 5.01 -20.08 24.99
CA GLY A 117 6.16 -20.71 25.64
C GLY A 117 5.91 -21.10 27.10
N ILE A 118 5.23 -20.25 27.88
CA ILE A 118 4.85 -20.54 29.27
C ILE A 118 3.89 -21.73 29.32
N LEU A 119 2.84 -21.71 28.49
CA LEU A 119 1.87 -22.81 28.41
C LEU A 119 2.57 -24.13 28.03
N HIS A 120 3.45 -24.09 27.03
CA HIS A 120 4.17 -25.27 26.59
C HIS A 120 5.12 -25.85 27.65
N TRP A 121 5.72 -24.99 28.49
CA TRP A 121 6.49 -25.47 29.64
C TRP A 121 5.57 -26.14 30.67
N GLN A 122 4.42 -25.53 30.99
CA GLN A 122 3.49 -26.12 31.95
C GLN A 122 2.99 -27.49 31.49
N GLU A 123 2.64 -27.62 30.21
CA GLU A 123 2.28 -28.90 29.58
C GLU A 123 3.42 -29.92 29.73
N LYS A 124 4.64 -29.55 29.31
CA LYS A 124 5.80 -30.43 29.41
C LYS A 124 6.08 -30.89 30.86
N LYS A 125 5.87 -30.01 31.83
CA LYS A 125 6.03 -30.33 33.27
C LYS A 125 4.88 -31.20 33.81
N ALA A 126 3.69 -31.13 33.23
CA ALA A 126 2.59 -32.04 33.54
C ALA A 126 2.90 -33.44 33.01
N ASP A 127 3.28 -33.56 31.73
CA ASP A 127 3.67 -34.82 31.09
C ASP A 127 4.83 -35.51 31.83
N ASP A 128 5.85 -34.74 32.25
CA ASP A 128 6.99 -35.28 33.00
C ASP A 128 6.59 -35.81 34.39
N ARG A 129 5.50 -35.29 34.99
CA ARG A 129 4.97 -35.79 36.27
C ARG A 129 4.16 -37.08 36.06
N GLU A 130 3.35 -37.16 35.02
CA GLU A 130 2.58 -38.36 34.68
C GLU A 130 3.49 -39.55 34.37
N LYS A 131 4.52 -39.36 33.54
CA LYS A 131 5.50 -40.41 33.22
C LYS A 131 6.22 -40.98 34.45
N ARG A 132 6.48 -40.15 35.48
CA ARG A 132 7.10 -40.61 36.74
C ARG A 132 6.13 -41.44 37.57
N GLN A 133 4.84 -41.09 37.58
CA GLN A 133 3.82 -41.86 38.29
C GLN A 133 3.58 -43.22 37.64
N GLU A 134 3.58 -43.27 36.31
CA GLU A 134 3.49 -44.55 35.57
C GLU A 134 4.70 -45.44 35.87
N ALA A 135 5.92 -44.91 35.80
CA ALA A 135 7.14 -45.66 36.13
C ALA A 135 7.13 -46.21 37.57
N HIS A 136 6.64 -45.44 38.55
CA HIS A 136 6.50 -45.91 39.93
C HIS A 136 5.40 -46.97 40.09
N ARG A 137 4.33 -46.91 39.30
CA ARG A 137 3.24 -47.89 39.32
C ARG A 137 3.67 -49.24 38.71
N PHE A 138 4.45 -49.22 37.62
CA PHE A 138 5.02 -50.43 37.03
C PHE A 138 6.04 -51.12 37.94
N HIS A 139 6.78 -50.36 38.75
CA HIS A 139 7.74 -50.95 39.69
C HIS A 139 7.07 -51.64 40.89
N PHE A 140 5.82 -51.30 41.20
CA PHE A 140 5.06 -51.87 42.32
C PHE A 140 4.22 -53.10 41.93
N ASP A 141 3.92 -53.27 40.65
CA ASP A 141 3.10 -54.39 40.11
C ASP A 141 3.95 -55.62 39.73
N ALA A 142 5.27 -55.53 39.87
CA ALA A 142 6.24 -56.57 39.51
C ALA A 142 6.89 -57.29 40.72
N MET A 143 6.39 -57.04 41.94
CA MET A 143 6.77 -57.72 43.18
C MET A 143 5.52 -58.33 43.83
#